data_AF-A0A7S7TF91-F1
#
_entry.id   AF-A0A7S7TF91-F1
#
_cell.length_a   1.000
_cell.length_b   1.000
_cell.length_c   1.000
_cell.angle_alpha   90.00
_cell.angle_beta   90.00
_cell.angle_gamma   90.00
#
_symmetry.space_group_name_H-M   'P 1'
#
loop_
_entity.id
_entity.type
_entity.pdbx_description
1 polymer ?
#
loop_
_entity_poly.entity_id
_entity_poly.type
_entity_poly.pdbx_seq_one_letter_code
_entity_poly.pdbx_strand_id
1 'polypeptide(L)'
;MYKHLPGQAHPRPEHKAWDGTILPVDDPWWQTHFPPNGWFCHCWVESLSDDDLERYGYEVSYQAPASRLVPHIVGDRTVMVPEGIDPGFAYRPGEQPVRAEE
;
A
#
# COMPACT_ATOMS: atom_id res chain seq x y z
N MET A 1 10.73 1.23 -0.23
CA MET A 1 10.43 0.46 0.99
C MET A 1 9.16 0.98 1.63
N TYR A 2 8.20 0.11 1.97
CA TYR A 2 7.01 0.48 2.75
C TYR A 2 7.38 0.59 4.23
N LYS A 3 6.94 1.66 4.89
CA LYS A 3 7.21 1.94 6.30
C LYS A 3 5.91 2.17 7.06
N HIS A 4 5.68 1.35 8.07
CA HIS A 4 4.60 1.53 9.04
C HIS A 4 5.07 2.40 10.20
N LEU A 5 4.27 3.38 10.61
CA LEU A 5 4.58 4.20 11.78
C LEU A 5 4.40 3.37 13.08
N PRO A 6 5.47 3.06 13.83
CA PRO A 6 5.34 2.34 15.09
C PRO A 6 4.60 3.21 16.12
N GLY A 7 3.75 2.58 16.93
CA GLY A 7 3.02 3.27 18.01
C GLY A 7 1.75 3.99 17.58
N GLN A 8 1.29 3.81 16.33
CA GLN A 8 -0.04 4.24 15.93
C GLN A 8 -1.10 3.58 16.82
N ALA A 9 -2.09 4.36 17.30
CA ALA A 9 -3.09 3.90 18.26
C ALA A 9 -4.00 2.79 17.70
N HIS A 10 -4.35 2.86 16.41
CA HIS A 10 -5.21 1.89 15.71
C HIS A 10 -4.57 1.48 14.38
N PRO A 11 -3.49 0.69 14.41
CA PRO A 11 -2.81 0.28 13.20
C PRO A 11 -3.60 -0.82 12.49
N ARG A 12 -3.74 -0.69 11.16
CA ARG A 12 -4.26 -1.77 10.30
C ARG A 12 -3.26 -2.94 10.31
N PRO A 13 -3.66 -4.18 10.67
CA PRO A 13 -2.74 -5.32 10.73
C PRO A 13 -1.98 -5.57 9.43
N GLU A 14 -2.62 -5.31 8.29
CA GLU A 14 -2.04 -5.46 6.96
C GLU A 14 -0.85 -4.51 6.77
N HIS A 15 -0.95 -3.27 7.28
CA HIS A 15 0.13 -2.28 7.14
C HIS A 15 1.36 -2.68 7.94
N LYS A 16 1.17 -3.34 9.09
CA LYS A 16 2.28 -3.93 9.86
C LYS A 16 2.91 -5.10 9.12
N ALA A 17 2.11 -5.92 8.44
CA ALA A 17 2.61 -7.04 7.65
C ALA A 17 3.38 -6.56 6.40
N TRP A 18 3.06 -5.39 5.87
CA TRP A 18 3.77 -4.78 4.76
C TRP A 18 5.03 -4.00 5.17
N ASP A 19 5.25 -3.74 6.46
CA ASP A 19 6.43 -3.00 6.94
C ASP A 19 7.72 -3.68 6.49
N GLY A 20 8.61 -2.91 5.87
CA GLY A 20 9.87 -3.40 5.33
C GLY A 20 9.76 -4.07 3.96
N THR A 21 8.58 -4.05 3.32
CA THR A 21 8.45 -4.48 1.93
C THR A 21 9.26 -3.55 1.01
N ILE A 22 10.28 -4.10 0.35
CA ILE A 22 11.10 -3.40 -0.64
C ILE A 22 10.75 -4.01 -1.99
N LEU A 23 10.15 -3.24 -2.88
CA LEU A 23 9.82 -3.65 -4.25
C LEU A 23 10.41 -2.64 -5.23
N PRO A 24 10.63 -3.02 -6.50
CA PRO A 24 10.97 -2.08 -7.56
C PRO A 24 9.96 -0.92 -7.64
N VAL A 25 10.40 0.24 -8.10
CA VAL A 25 9.54 1.44 -8.23
C VAL A 25 8.33 1.22 -9.14
N ASP A 26 8.50 0.42 -10.18
CA ASP A 26 7.47 0.12 -11.19
C ASP A 26 6.59 -1.08 -10.81
N ASP A 27 6.78 -1.67 -9.64
CA ASP A 27 5.99 -2.84 -9.22
C ASP A 27 4.49 -2.49 -9.14
N PRO A 28 3.61 -3.31 -9.74
CA PRO A 28 2.18 -3.05 -9.76
C PRO A 28 1.55 -3.00 -8.36
N TRP A 29 2.18 -3.56 -7.33
CA TRP A 29 1.69 -3.49 -5.95
C TRP A 29 1.55 -2.05 -5.46
N TRP A 30 2.48 -1.17 -5.87
CA TRP A 30 2.41 0.26 -5.58
C TRP A 30 1.20 0.95 -6.21
N GLN A 31 0.49 0.31 -7.14
CA GLN A 31 -0.70 0.89 -7.76
C GLN A 31 -1.82 1.18 -6.76
N THR A 32 -1.92 0.33 -5.75
CA THR A 32 -2.98 0.43 -4.75
C THR A 32 -2.44 0.59 -3.34
N HIS A 33 -1.22 0.10 -3.04
CA HIS A 33 -0.67 0.06 -1.68
C HIS A 33 0.24 1.26 -1.36
N PHE A 34 0.34 2.25 -2.25
CA PHE A 34 1.12 3.45 -2.00
C PHE A 34 0.38 4.40 -1.02
N PRO A 35 0.93 4.69 0.17
CA PRO A 35 0.27 5.50 1.17
C PRO A 35 -0.06 6.93 0.70
N PRO A 36 -1.12 7.55 1.25
CA PRO A 36 -1.96 7.06 2.34
C PRO A 36 -2.99 6.03 1.87
N ASN A 37 -3.09 4.90 2.58
CA ASN A 37 -4.02 3.80 2.26
C ASN A 37 -5.37 3.92 2.97
N GLY A 38 -5.72 5.10 3.47
CA GLY A 38 -6.95 5.32 4.22
C GLY A 38 -6.86 6.46 5.22
N TRP A 39 -7.99 6.78 5.84
CA TRP A 39 -8.03 7.81 6.87
C TRP A 39 -7.15 7.42 8.06
N PHE A 40 -6.52 8.43 8.66
CA PHE A 40 -5.57 8.29 9.77
C PHE A 40 -4.38 7.35 9.49
N CYS A 41 -4.10 7.03 8.22
CA CYS A 41 -2.88 6.34 7.85
C CYS A 41 -1.68 7.29 7.96
N HIS A 42 -0.65 6.86 8.69
CA HIS A 42 0.63 7.58 8.82
C HIS A 42 1.80 6.77 8.26
N CYS A 43 1.53 5.70 7.51
CA CYS A 43 2.54 4.94 6.80
C CYS A 43 3.10 5.78 5.64
N TRP A 44 4.34 5.51 5.23
CA TRP A 44 4.98 6.18 4.11
C TRP A 44 5.82 5.20 3.29
N VAL A 45 6.28 5.65 2.13
CA VAL A 45 7.25 4.92 1.31
C VAL A 45 8.57 5.69 1.32
N GLU A 46 9.63 4.97 1.64
CA GLU A 46 11.01 5.46 1.57
C GLU A 46 11.64 4.96 0.27
N SER A 47 12.14 5.89 -0.55
CA SER A 47 12.92 5.56 -1.74
C SER A 47 14.33 5.13 -1.31
N LEU A 48 14.79 3.98 -1.81
CA LEU A 48 16.14 3.48 -1.57
C LEU A 48 16.88 3.43 -2.90
N SER A 49 18.13 3.88 -2.91
CA SER A 49 19.07 3.70 -4.03
C SER A 49 19.86 2.39 -3.88
N ASP A 50 20.57 1.96 -4.93
CA ASP A 50 21.48 0.80 -4.85
C ASP A 50 22.53 0.96 -3.73
N ASP A 51 23.10 2.16 -3.54
CA ASP A 51 24.05 2.45 -2.45
C ASP A 51 23.39 2.26 -1.07
N ASP A 52 22.12 2.68 -0.91
CA ASP A 52 21.39 2.48 0.34
C ASP A 52 21.15 0.97 0.59
N LEU A 53 20.81 0.21 -0.46
CA LEU A 53 20.62 -1.24 -0.35
C LEU A 53 21.91 -1.93 0.12
N GLU A 54 23.05 -1.60 -0.49
CA GLU A 54 24.36 -2.13 -0.12
C GLU A 54 24.76 -1.72 1.31
N ARG A 55 24.58 -0.43 1.65
CA ARG A 55 24.96 0.13 2.95
C ARG A 55 24.17 -0.46 4.10
N TYR A 56 22.87 -0.67 3.92
CA TYR A 56 21.98 -1.19 4.96
C TYR A 56 21.80 -2.71 4.88
N GLY A 57 22.38 -3.36 3.86
CA GLY A 57 22.25 -4.81 3.64
C GLY A 57 20.81 -5.22 3.33
N TYR A 58 20.07 -4.37 2.62
CA TYR A 58 18.71 -4.64 2.21
C TYR A 58 18.67 -5.31 0.84
N GLU A 59 17.69 -6.19 0.63
CA GLU A 59 17.45 -6.85 -0.64
C GLU A 59 16.08 -6.45 -1.19
N VAL A 60 16.02 -6.20 -2.49
CA VAL A 60 14.75 -5.96 -3.19
C VAL A 60 13.99 -7.28 -3.28
N SER A 61 12.78 -7.32 -2.72
CA SER A 61 11.84 -8.38 -3.03
C SER A 61 11.25 -8.13 -4.40
N TYR A 62 11.19 -9.17 -5.23
CA TYR A 62 10.41 -9.15 -6.48
C TYR A 62 9.04 -9.80 -6.30
N GLN A 63 8.73 -10.25 -5.09
CA GLN A 63 7.45 -10.82 -4.74
C GLN A 63 6.72 -9.88 -3.80
N ALA A 64 5.70 -9.22 -4.34
CA ALA A 64 4.79 -8.40 -3.56
C ALA A 64 3.98 -9.27 -2.57
N PRO A 65 3.69 -8.77 -1.37
CA PRO A 65 2.82 -9.46 -0.43
C PRO A 65 1.43 -9.63 -1.05
N ALA A 66 0.85 -10.82 -0.87
CA ALA A 66 -0.47 -11.13 -1.39
C ALA A 66 -1.52 -10.17 -0.79
N SER A 67 -2.36 -9.61 -1.66
CA SER A 67 -3.48 -8.77 -1.26
C SER A 67 -4.78 -9.40 -1.77
N ARG A 68 -5.75 -9.55 -0.87
CA ARG A 68 -7.09 -10.02 -1.21
C ARG A 68 -7.98 -8.83 -1.48
N LEU A 69 -8.77 -8.86 -2.56
CA LEU A 69 -9.81 -7.87 -2.77
C LEU A 69 -11.00 -8.16 -1.85
N VAL A 70 -11.41 -7.16 -1.08
CA VAL A 70 -12.53 -7.20 -0.14
C VAL A 70 -13.63 -6.23 -0.59
N PRO A 71 -14.92 -6.61 -0.49
CA PRO A 71 -16.02 -5.73 -0.85
C PRO A 71 -16.27 -4.69 0.25
N HIS A 72 -16.39 -3.43 -0.14
CA HIS A 72 -16.80 -2.32 0.72
C HIS A 72 -18.04 -1.63 0.15
N ILE A 73 -18.98 -1.27 1.03
CA ILE A 73 -20.19 -0.54 0.64
C ILE A 73 -19.94 0.96 0.78
N VAL A 74 -20.04 1.69 -0.32
CA VAL A 74 -19.89 3.15 -0.37
C VAL A 74 -21.19 3.73 -0.93
N GLY A 75 -22.04 4.24 -0.05
CA GLY A 75 -23.39 4.65 -0.43
C GLY A 75 -24.24 3.45 -0.87
N ASP A 76 -24.70 3.48 -2.11
CA ASP A 76 -25.50 2.43 -2.76
C ASP A 76 -24.65 1.44 -3.60
N ARG A 77 -23.32 1.64 -3.65
CA ARG A 77 -22.41 0.85 -4.50
C ARG A 77 -21.51 -0.05 -3.67
N THR A 78 -21.15 -1.21 -4.23
CA THR A 78 -20.08 -2.07 -3.71
C THR A 78 -18.81 -1.84 -4.52
N VAL A 79 -17.72 -1.53 -3.84
CA VAL A 79 -16.40 -1.32 -4.42
C VAL A 79 -15.45 -2.39 -3.89
N MET A 80 -14.72 -3.04 -4.79
CA MET A 80 -13.68 -4.00 -4.44
C MET A 80 -12.37 -3.25 -4.22
N VAL A 81 -11.79 -3.35 -3.04
CA VAL A 81 -10.50 -2.74 -2.71
C VAL A 81 -9.57 -3.77 -2.06
N PRO A 82 -8.24 -3.63 -2.17
CA PRO A 82 -7.32 -4.50 -1.45
C PRO A 82 -7.55 -4.41 0.06
N GLU A 83 -7.44 -5.55 0.73
CA GLU A 83 -7.55 -5.67 2.18
C GLU A 83 -6.55 -4.72 2.87
N GLY A 84 -7.02 -3.99 3.88
CA GLY A 84 -6.22 -2.98 4.57
C GLY A 84 -6.19 -1.60 3.89
N ILE A 85 -6.93 -1.39 2.80
CA ILE A 85 -7.01 -0.11 2.09
C ILE A 85 -8.44 0.41 2.04
N ASP A 86 -8.66 1.65 2.47
CA ASP A 86 -10.00 2.24 2.48
C ASP A 86 -10.47 2.59 1.05
N PRO A 87 -11.78 2.47 0.75
CA PRO A 87 -12.36 2.97 -0.49
C PRO A 87 -12.05 4.45 -0.70
N GLY A 88 -11.58 4.80 -1.91
CA GLY A 88 -11.11 6.16 -2.22
C GLY A 88 -9.63 6.42 -1.94
N PHE A 89 -8.89 5.41 -1.47
CA PHE A 89 -7.42 5.45 -1.38
C PHE A 89 -6.74 4.34 -2.17
N ALA A 90 -7.51 3.36 -2.67
CA ALA A 90 -7.03 2.24 -3.48
C ALA A 90 -6.67 2.64 -4.93
N TYR A 91 -5.88 3.69 -5.11
CA TYR A 91 -5.33 4.13 -6.39
C TYR A 91 -4.06 4.97 -6.15
N ARG A 92 -3.16 5.04 -7.16
CA ARG A 92 -1.96 5.87 -7.04
C ARG A 92 -2.32 7.36 -7.04
N PRO A 93 -1.76 8.17 -6.14
CA PRO A 93 -1.86 9.62 -6.25
C PRO A 93 -1.41 10.10 -7.66
N GLY A 94 -2.33 10.66 -8.44
CA GLY A 94 -2.10 11.09 -9.83
C GLY A 94 -2.76 10.21 -10.90
N GLU A 95 -3.16 8.99 -10.57
CA GLU A 95 -3.94 8.08 -11.39
C GLU A 95 -5.44 8.23 -11.05
N GLN A 96 -6.35 8.19 -12.03
CA GLN A 96 -7.79 8.20 -11.70
C GLN A 96 -8.18 6.86 -11.09
N PRO A 97 -9.00 6.82 -10.02
CA PRO A 97 -9.57 5.57 -9.56
C PRO A 97 -10.33 4.90 -10.70
N VAL A 98 -10.01 3.64 -10.96
CA VAL A 98 -10.74 2.82 -11.95
C VAL A 98 -12.21 2.82 -11.56
N ARG A 99 -13.07 3.35 -12.43
CA ARG A 99 -14.51 3.31 -12.22
C ARG A 99 -14.91 1.83 -12.25
N ALA A 100 -15.67 1.39 -11.24
CA ALA A 100 -16.36 0.11 -11.36
C ALA A 100 -17.31 0.22 -12.56
N GLU A 101 -17.07 -0.60 -13.57
CA GLU A 101 -17.96 -0.74 -14.73
C GLU A 101 -19.26 -1.40 -14.26
N GLU A 102 -20.39 -0.90 -14.79
CA GLU A 102 -21.76 -1.24 -14.39
C GLU A 102 -22.20 -2.67 -14.78
#